data_AF-A0A7Y9HJK0-F1
#
_entry.id   AF-A0A7Y9HJK0-F1
#
_cell.length_a   1.000
_cell.length_b   1.000
_cell.length_c   1.000
_cell.angle_alpha   90.00
_cell.angle_beta   90.00
_cell.angle_gamma   90.00
#
_symmetry.space_group_name_H-M   'P 1'
#
loop_
_entity.id
_entity.type
_entity.pdbx_description
1 polymer ?
#
loop_
_entity_poly.entity_id
_entity_poly.type
_entity_poly.pdbx_seq_one_letter_code
_entity_poly.pdbx_strand_id
1 'polypeptide(L)'
;MTVNYGAKPVFARFDGLGAAALSRFSTDPSDFSQTVSQVNADPSVGAQTVYKVALTIKLSDGISVKVNLESKGNSLALQVNSSARMSAADRAALARLANGFQNAIDGMGNAVQPDFDGLLQYDPSLVSSIDLQATTQANGALVQKQTFHADRTTRSFSADGPDGQVNISVDLRQQAIMGNAQRRKAGLDAYLKQFQEAGARGHANGATLATFTAAFQQLTYQPSSETSVSSLPINLSDDDHALLSALPDFNASMTDTPTSPNPMRPGERDTFSYQVSQQTLVGGRDQANRAISQHRHAHLEASFHEPLTASPLALDDTRASQNYYFKHVSEDRVSDTRISYQNGLMIGATADEHVSRSTQVLKYVMGILTEDSTTPESSDTRRDLLTQPRLG
;
A
#
# COMPACT_ATOMS: atom_id res chain seq x y z
N MET A 1 13.56 -20.29 28.20
CA MET A 1 12.39 -20.97 27.62
C MET A 1 12.84 -21.58 26.30
N THR A 2 12.84 -22.90 26.17
CA THR A 2 13.15 -23.59 24.91
C THR A 2 11.92 -23.57 24.02
N VAL A 3 11.74 -22.49 23.27
CA VAL A 3 10.71 -22.42 22.22
C VAL A 3 11.16 -23.34 21.08
N ASN A 4 10.38 -24.39 20.79
CA ASN A 4 10.63 -25.25 19.64
C ASN A 4 10.25 -24.51 18.35
N TYR A 5 11.15 -23.64 17.87
CA TYR A 5 10.92 -22.81 16.69
C TYR A 5 10.87 -23.62 15.37
N GLY A 6 11.41 -24.85 15.36
CA GLY A 6 11.42 -25.72 14.17
C GLY A 6 10.03 -26.16 13.71
N ALA A 7 9.05 -26.21 14.62
CA ALA A 7 7.66 -26.57 14.32
C ALA A 7 6.82 -25.40 13.75
N LYS A 8 7.32 -24.16 13.82
CA LYS A 8 6.62 -22.98 13.30
C LYS A 8 6.96 -22.75 11.82
N PRO A 9 6.00 -22.26 11.00
CA PRO A 9 6.29 -21.72 9.68
C PRO A 9 7.46 -20.72 9.74
N VAL A 10 8.28 -20.67 8.70
CA VAL A 10 9.53 -19.87 8.66
C VAL A 10 9.29 -18.41 9.08
N PHE A 11 8.14 -17.84 8.71
CA PHE A 11 7.70 -16.47 9.04
C PHE A 11 7.33 -16.27 10.52
N ALA A 12 6.76 -17.29 11.18
CA ALA A 12 6.32 -17.22 12.58
C ALA A 12 7.45 -17.49 13.59
N ARG A 13 8.68 -17.73 13.11
CA ARG A 13 9.86 -17.98 13.96
C ARG A 13 10.43 -16.72 14.60
N PHE A 14 10.07 -15.54 14.10
CA PHE A 14 10.47 -14.24 14.67
C PHE A 14 9.54 -13.73 15.77
N ASP A 15 8.54 -14.53 16.18
CA ASP A 15 7.61 -14.21 17.26
C ASP A 15 8.35 -13.70 18.52
N GLY A 16 8.09 -12.44 18.87
CA GLY A 16 8.71 -11.72 19.99
C GLY A 16 10.14 -11.22 19.77
N LEU A 17 10.85 -11.64 18.72
CA LEU A 17 12.25 -11.25 18.48
C LEU A 17 12.39 -9.80 18.03
N GLY A 18 11.44 -9.29 17.24
CA GLY A 18 11.43 -7.89 16.83
C GLY A 18 11.26 -6.96 18.03
N ALA A 19 10.25 -7.26 18.86
CA ALA A 19 10.02 -6.50 20.10
C ALA A 19 11.22 -6.57 21.05
N ALA A 20 11.81 -7.74 21.25
CA ALA A 20 12.98 -7.91 22.10
C ALA A 20 14.20 -7.12 21.58
N ALA A 21 14.42 -7.09 20.26
CA ALA A 21 15.55 -6.41 19.64
C ALA A 21 15.57 -4.90 19.96
N LEU A 22 14.41 -4.23 19.88
CA LEU A 22 14.30 -2.80 20.19
C LEU A 22 14.16 -2.54 21.70
N SER A 23 13.45 -3.41 22.44
CA SER A 23 13.27 -3.25 23.89
C SER A 23 14.60 -3.35 24.66
N ARG A 24 15.58 -4.10 24.13
CA ARG A 24 16.90 -4.26 24.76
C ARG A 24 17.60 -2.93 25.04
N PHE A 25 17.39 -1.90 24.20
CA PHE A 25 18.02 -0.59 24.41
C PHE A 25 17.63 0.10 25.72
N SER A 26 16.51 -0.31 26.34
CA SER A 26 16.12 0.14 27.68
C SER A 26 17.11 -0.34 28.77
N THR A 27 17.71 -1.53 28.60
CA THR A 27 18.59 -2.16 29.58
C THR A 27 20.06 -2.18 29.16
N ASP A 28 20.35 -2.32 27.87
CA ASP A 28 21.71 -2.48 27.34
C ASP A 28 21.84 -1.76 25.98
N PRO A 29 22.68 -0.70 25.89
CA PRO A 29 22.85 0.09 24.67
C PRO A 29 23.85 -0.51 23.67
N SER A 30 24.50 -1.63 23.99
CA SER A 30 25.56 -2.20 23.15
C SER A 30 25.01 -2.91 21.91
N ASP A 31 25.88 -3.28 20.97
CA ASP A 31 25.52 -4.15 19.87
C ASP A 31 25.20 -5.58 20.36
N PHE A 32 24.46 -6.36 19.56
CA PHE A 32 24.08 -7.73 19.88
C PHE A 32 24.09 -8.61 18.64
N SER A 33 24.51 -9.86 18.81
CA SER A 33 24.39 -10.87 17.77
C SER A 33 24.21 -12.24 18.43
N GLN A 34 23.19 -12.97 17.99
CA GLN A 34 22.92 -14.32 18.44
C GLN A 34 22.41 -15.17 17.29
N THR A 35 22.90 -16.40 17.20
CA THR A 35 22.43 -17.41 16.26
C THR A 35 22.11 -18.70 17.02
N VAL A 36 20.99 -19.32 16.67
CA VAL A 36 20.54 -20.60 17.22
C VAL A 36 20.26 -21.56 16.07
N SER A 37 20.72 -22.81 16.19
CA SER A 37 20.48 -23.87 15.20
C SER A 37 19.99 -25.15 15.89
N GLN A 38 19.03 -25.85 15.29
CA GLN A 38 18.59 -27.15 15.81
C GLN A 38 19.62 -28.22 15.46
N VAL A 39 20.01 -29.01 16.47
CA VAL A 39 20.91 -30.16 16.30
C VAL A 39 20.04 -31.38 15.97
N ASN A 40 20.44 -32.19 14.98
CA ASN A 40 19.72 -33.36 14.44
C ASN A 40 18.47 -33.07 13.59
N ALA A 41 18.46 -31.96 12.86
CA ALA A 41 17.40 -31.74 11.88
C ALA A 41 17.64 -32.57 10.60
N ASP A 42 16.58 -33.20 10.11
CA ASP A 42 16.64 -34.04 8.91
C ASP A 42 17.07 -33.22 7.68
N PRO A 43 18.21 -33.55 7.03
CA PRO A 43 18.70 -32.83 5.86
C PRO A 43 17.79 -32.97 4.63
N SER A 44 16.81 -33.88 4.66
CA SER A 44 15.84 -34.12 3.58
C SER A 44 14.52 -33.33 3.73
N VAL A 45 14.29 -32.68 4.88
CA VAL A 45 13.10 -31.87 5.13
C VAL A 45 13.34 -30.41 4.72
N GLY A 46 12.94 -30.10 3.48
CA GLY A 46 12.44 -28.78 3.10
C GLY A 46 13.34 -27.99 2.16
N ALA A 47 12.72 -27.48 1.08
CA ALA A 47 13.27 -26.43 0.22
C ALA A 47 13.96 -25.35 1.07
N GLN A 48 15.10 -24.84 0.61
CA GLN A 48 15.90 -23.82 1.32
C GLN A 48 15.16 -22.48 1.28
N THR A 49 14.08 -22.36 2.04
CA THR A 49 13.37 -21.10 2.23
C THR A 49 14.15 -20.28 3.22
N VAL A 50 14.52 -19.07 2.81
CA VAL A 50 15.19 -18.08 3.65
C VAL A 50 14.25 -16.90 3.79
N TYR A 51 13.95 -16.53 5.03
CA TYR A 51 13.21 -15.31 5.34
C TYR A 51 14.12 -14.35 6.08
N LYS A 52 14.24 -13.13 5.56
CA LYS A 52 15.05 -12.08 6.17
C LYS A 52 14.23 -10.84 6.41
N VAL A 53 14.42 -10.23 7.57
CA VAL A 53 13.90 -8.89 7.88
C VAL A 53 15.08 -7.99 8.25
N ALA A 54 15.14 -6.82 7.63
CA ALA A 54 16.11 -5.78 7.93
C ALA A 54 15.39 -4.48 8.25
N LEU A 55 15.60 -3.95 9.45
CA LEU A 55 15.11 -2.66 9.91
C LEU A 55 16.28 -1.70 10.07
N THR A 56 16.14 -0.49 9.56
CA THR A 56 17.04 0.64 9.82
C THR A 56 16.23 1.79 10.39
N ILE A 57 16.63 2.29 11.56
CA ILE A 57 16.06 3.50 12.16
C ILE A 57 17.17 4.55 12.20
N LYS A 58 16.91 5.71 11.60
CA LYS A 58 17.82 6.86 11.65
C LYS A 58 17.29 7.88 12.65
N LEU A 59 18.06 8.14 13.69
CA LEU A 59 17.74 9.13 14.72
C LEU A 59 18.04 10.55 14.23
N SER A 60 17.41 11.55 14.84
CA SER A 60 17.55 12.96 14.46
C SER A 60 18.95 13.52 14.68
N ASP A 61 19.74 12.91 15.55
CA ASP A 61 21.15 13.23 15.79
C ASP A 61 22.11 12.58 14.78
N GLY A 62 21.58 11.82 13.82
CA GLY A 62 22.33 11.14 12.76
C GLY A 62 22.75 9.70 13.09
N ILE A 63 22.50 9.21 14.31
CA ILE A 63 22.79 7.81 14.67
C ILE A 63 21.87 6.86 13.89
N SER A 64 22.43 5.77 13.37
CA SER A 64 21.68 4.72 12.69
C SER A 64 21.68 3.44 13.52
N VAL A 65 20.49 2.88 13.75
CA VAL A 65 20.29 1.58 14.38
C VAL A 65 19.80 0.58 13.34
N LYS A 66 20.44 -0.58 13.28
CA LYS A 66 20.11 -1.66 12.35
C LYS A 66 19.72 -2.91 13.12
N VAL A 67 18.61 -3.53 12.74
CA VAL A 67 18.20 -4.85 13.22
C VAL A 67 18.07 -5.78 12.03
N ASN A 68 18.78 -6.91 12.05
CA ASN A 68 18.67 -7.96 11.05
C ASN A 68 18.18 -9.25 11.71
N LEU A 69 17.16 -9.85 11.12
CA LEU A 69 16.58 -11.13 11.49
C LEU A 69 16.69 -12.06 10.28
N GLU A 70 17.23 -13.26 10.48
CA GLU A 70 17.31 -14.29 9.44
C GLU A 70 16.79 -15.63 9.96
N SER A 71 15.92 -16.26 9.17
CA SER A 71 15.40 -17.60 9.39
C SER A 71 15.74 -18.42 8.16
N LYS A 72 16.64 -19.41 8.32
CA LYS A 72 17.15 -20.24 7.22
C LYS A 72 17.25 -21.69 7.65
N GLY A 73 16.52 -22.57 6.97
CA GLY A 73 16.52 -24.00 7.29
C GLY A 73 16.17 -24.23 8.75
N ASN A 74 17.14 -24.66 9.56
CA ASN A 74 16.97 -24.89 11.01
C ASN A 74 17.71 -23.87 11.88
N SER A 75 18.18 -22.78 11.28
CA SER A 75 18.88 -21.68 11.94
C SER A 75 18.01 -20.43 12.04
N LEU A 76 18.21 -19.70 13.13
CA LEU A 76 17.61 -18.40 13.41
C LEU A 76 18.72 -17.47 13.89
N ALA A 77 18.83 -16.28 13.31
CA ALA A 77 19.81 -15.27 13.68
C ALA A 77 19.15 -13.92 13.95
N LEU A 78 19.64 -13.23 14.97
CA LEU A 78 19.30 -11.85 15.32
C LEU A 78 20.60 -11.05 15.45
N GLN A 79 20.66 -9.91 14.79
CA GLN A 79 21.75 -8.96 14.91
C GLN A 79 21.17 -7.55 15.14
N VAL A 80 21.75 -6.82 16.09
CA VAL A 80 21.44 -5.43 16.40
C VAL A 80 22.74 -4.63 16.44
N ASN A 81 22.81 -3.54 15.68
CA ASN A 81 23.96 -2.66 15.64
C ASN A 81 23.56 -1.19 15.74
N SER A 82 24.40 -0.38 16.38
CA SER A 82 24.29 1.08 16.41
C SER A 82 25.55 1.72 15.84
N SER A 83 25.41 2.80 15.05
CA SER A 83 26.58 3.47 14.47
C SER A 83 27.39 4.28 15.50
N ALA A 84 26.77 4.65 16.63
CA ALA A 84 27.38 5.38 17.73
C ALA A 84 26.57 5.18 19.02
N ARG A 85 27.12 5.67 20.14
CA ARG A 85 26.45 5.62 21.45
C ARG A 85 25.22 6.54 21.47
N MET A 86 24.08 5.97 21.81
CA MET A 86 22.80 6.68 21.91
C MET A 86 22.56 7.33 23.28
N SER A 87 21.76 8.39 23.29
CA SER A 87 21.29 9.04 24.52
C SER A 87 20.22 8.20 25.23
N ALA A 88 19.76 8.65 26.41
CA ALA A 88 18.62 8.01 27.08
C ALA A 88 17.29 8.23 26.33
N ALA A 89 17.13 9.39 25.70
CA ALA A 89 15.92 9.72 24.94
C ALA A 89 15.80 8.84 23.69
N ASP A 90 16.89 8.67 22.94
CA ASP A 90 16.96 7.81 21.76
C ASP A 90 16.57 6.37 22.09
N ARG A 91 17.14 5.82 23.17
CA ARG A 91 16.85 4.47 23.62
C ARG A 91 15.39 4.29 24.03
N ALA A 92 14.80 5.30 24.66
CA ALA A 92 13.38 5.29 25.00
C ALA A 92 12.49 5.38 23.74
N ALA A 93 12.88 6.16 22.74
CA ALA A 93 12.18 6.23 21.46
C ALA A 93 12.17 4.88 20.73
N LEU A 94 13.33 4.21 20.66
CA LEU A 94 13.43 2.88 20.06
C LEU A 94 12.59 1.84 20.80
N ALA A 95 12.60 1.85 22.14
CA ALA A 95 11.80 0.92 22.94
C ALA A 95 10.28 1.09 22.69
N ARG A 96 9.79 2.31 22.42
CA ARG A 96 8.38 2.54 22.07
C ARG A 96 7.98 1.92 20.73
N LEU A 97 8.92 1.78 19.79
CA LEU A 97 8.68 1.16 18.49
C LEU A 97 8.69 -0.37 18.53
N ALA A 98 9.07 -0.99 19.66
CA ALA A 98 9.27 -2.43 19.79
C ALA A 98 8.05 -3.27 19.35
N ASN A 99 6.87 -2.96 19.89
CA ASN A 99 5.64 -3.68 19.53
C ASN A 99 5.25 -3.43 18.07
N GLY A 100 5.39 -2.18 17.59
CA GLY A 100 5.13 -1.84 16.20
C GLY A 100 6.03 -2.61 15.23
N PHE A 101 7.31 -2.77 15.56
CA PHE A 101 8.22 -3.56 14.75
C PHE A 101 7.86 -5.05 14.74
N GLN A 102 7.45 -5.60 15.89
CA GLN A 102 6.97 -6.99 15.95
C GLN A 102 5.73 -7.20 15.07
N ASN A 103 4.73 -6.33 15.22
CA ASN A 103 3.52 -6.36 14.40
C ASN A 103 3.85 -6.26 12.90
N ALA A 104 4.80 -5.41 12.52
CA ALA A 104 5.23 -5.29 11.13
C ALA A 104 5.86 -6.57 10.60
N ILE A 105 6.69 -7.26 11.39
CA ILE A 105 7.24 -8.58 11.03
C ILE A 105 6.10 -9.58 10.82
N ASP A 106 5.17 -9.66 11.77
CA ASP A 106 4.07 -10.62 11.75
C ASP A 106 3.14 -10.37 10.56
N GLY A 107 2.82 -9.10 10.27
CA GLY A 107 2.01 -8.69 9.13
C GLY A 107 2.68 -8.96 7.78
N MET A 108 3.96 -8.62 7.64
CA MET A 108 4.72 -8.89 6.41
C MET A 108 4.90 -10.40 6.15
N GLY A 109 4.97 -11.21 7.20
CA GLY A 109 5.01 -12.68 7.11
C GLY A 109 3.71 -13.31 6.61
N ASN A 110 2.57 -12.62 6.78
CA ASN A 110 1.25 -13.05 6.32
C ASN A 110 0.91 -12.56 4.90
N ALA A 111 1.74 -11.70 4.29
CA ALA A 111 1.64 -11.11 2.94
C ALA A 111 0.38 -10.27 2.61
N VAL A 112 -0.76 -10.55 3.24
CA VAL A 112 -2.09 -9.99 2.93
C VAL A 112 -2.44 -8.79 3.82
N GLN A 113 -1.87 -8.74 5.03
CA GLN A 113 -2.20 -7.72 6.02
C GLN A 113 -0.90 -7.16 6.65
N PRO A 114 -0.20 -6.24 5.97
CA PRO A 114 0.85 -5.48 6.64
C PRO A 114 0.30 -4.79 7.90
N ASP A 115 1.14 -4.55 8.91
CA ASP A 115 0.81 -3.75 10.10
C ASP A 115 1.99 -2.83 10.45
N PHE A 116 1.88 -1.57 10.06
CA PHE A 116 2.88 -0.54 10.29
C PHE A 116 2.43 0.50 11.32
N ASP A 117 1.24 0.36 11.91
CA ASP A 117 0.62 1.40 12.73
C ASP A 117 1.50 1.79 13.92
N GLY A 118 2.14 0.81 14.56
CA GLY A 118 3.07 1.07 15.67
C GLY A 118 4.40 1.69 15.21
N LEU A 119 4.85 1.42 13.98
CA LEU A 119 6.03 2.07 13.42
C LEU A 119 5.76 3.51 12.99
N LEU A 120 4.52 3.84 12.63
CA LEU A 120 4.10 5.19 12.22
C LEU A 120 3.88 6.16 13.41
N GLN A 121 3.99 5.69 14.65
CA GLN A 121 3.83 6.47 15.88
C GLN A 121 5.17 7.02 16.44
N TYR A 122 6.21 7.07 15.61
CA TYR A 122 7.51 7.61 16.04
C TYR A 122 7.44 9.12 16.30
N ASP A 123 8.29 9.60 17.21
CA ASP A 123 8.47 11.02 17.47
C ASP A 123 9.44 11.60 16.43
N PRO A 124 8.99 12.49 15.52
CA PRO A 124 9.84 13.03 14.45
C PRO A 124 10.94 13.97 14.97
N SER A 125 10.89 14.39 16.24
CA SER A 125 11.98 15.15 16.87
C SER A 125 13.16 14.25 17.26
N LEU A 126 12.92 12.95 17.47
CA LEU A 126 13.93 11.95 17.88
C LEU A 126 14.30 10.97 16.76
N VAL A 127 13.35 10.65 15.88
CA VAL A 127 13.52 9.71 14.76
C VAL A 127 13.31 10.44 13.44
N SER A 128 14.33 10.42 12.58
CA SER A 128 14.29 11.06 11.27
C SER A 128 13.69 10.16 10.18
N SER A 129 13.98 8.86 10.19
CA SER A 129 13.40 7.89 9.25
C SER A 129 13.39 6.47 9.81
N ILE A 130 12.47 5.66 9.28
CA ILE A 130 12.35 4.22 9.51
C ILE A 130 12.27 3.54 8.14
N ASP A 131 13.19 2.61 7.90
CA ASP A 131 13.24 1.77 6.70
C ASP A 131 13.15 0.30 7.10
N LEU A 132 12.20 -0.42 6.53
CA LEU A 132 11.97 -1.84 6.82
C LEU A 132 11.92 -2.61 5.50
N GLN A 133 12.61 -3.75 5.47
CA GLN A 133 12.62 -4.65 4.34
C GLN A 133 12.42 -6.09 4.80
N ALA A 134 11.53 -6.82 4.13
CA ALA A 134 11.38 -8.26 4.28
C ALA A 134 11.63 -8.94 2.93
N THR A 135 12.35 -10.06 2.94
CA THR A 135 12.59 -10.87 1.73
C THR A 135 12.39 -12.34 2.02
N THR A 136 11.77 -13.02 1.07
CA THR A 136 11.63 -14.48 1.05
C THR A 136 12.37 -14.99 -0.16
N GLN A 137 13.27 -15.95 0.05
CA GLN A 137 13.94 -16.67 -1.00
C GLN A 137 13.52 -18.13 -0.94
N ALA A 138 13.29 -18.78 -2.08
CA ALA A 138 13.09 -20.21 -2.18
C ALA A 138 14.14 -20.77 -3.14
N ASN A 139 14.91 -21.77 -2.70
CA ASN A 139 15.97 -22.40 -3.49
C ASN A 139 16.99 -21.39 -4.05
N GLY A 140 17.29 -20.35 -3.28
CA GLY A 140 18.23 -19.28 -3.65
C GLY A 140 17.66 -18.20 -4.57
N ALA A 141 16.44 -18.35 -5.09
CA ALA A 141 15.76 -17.32 -5.87
C ALA A 141 14.89 -16.44 -4.96
N LEU A 142 14.91 -15.12 -5.17
CA LEU A 142 13.99 -14.18 -4.50
C LEU A 142 12.57 -14.45 -5.01
N VAL A 143 11.66 -14.81 -4.11
CA VAL A 143 10.25 -15.07 -4.44
C VAL A 143 9.32 -13.97 -3.94
N GLN A 144 9.76 -13.22 -2.93
CA GLN A 144 8.98 -12.10 -2.41
C GLN A 144 9.90 -11.05 -1.80
N LYS A 145 9.55 -9.78 -2.02
CA LYS A 145 10.20 -8.63 -1.40
C LYS A 145 9.14 -7.64 -0.97
N GLN A 146 9.25 -7.15 0.25
CA GLN A 146 8.44 -6.07 0.77
C GLN A 146 9.36 -4.98 1.31
N THR A 147 9.02 -3.72 1.06
CA THR A 147 9.73 -2.57 1.65
C THR A 147 8.74 -1.56 2.18
N PHE A 148 9.09 -0.96 3.31
CA PHE A 148 8.35 0.10 3.97
C PHE A 148 9.32 1.23 4.32
N HIS A 149 8.87 2.46 4.13
CA HIS A 149 9.60 3.66 4.52
C HIS A 149 8.64 4.63 5.20
N ALA A 150 9.11 5.28 6.25
CA ALA A 150 8.45 6.43 6.85
C ALA A 150 9.47 7.48 7.30
N ASP A 151 9.23 8.72 6.87
CA ASP A 151 9.89 9.91 7.39
C ASP A 151 8.87 11.06 7.54
N ARG A 152 9.34 12.22 7.97
CA ARG A 152 8.48 13.39 8.25
C ARG A 152 7.68 13.85 7.01
N THR A 153 8.15 13.52 5.82
CA THR A 153 7.64 14.05 4.55
C THR A 153 7.00 13.00 3.67
N THR A 154 7.33 11.73 3.86
CA THR A 154 6.87 10.65 2.99
C THR A 154 6.63 9.37 3.76
N ARG A 155 5.67 8.60 3.26
CA ARG A 155 5.47 7.20 3.66
C ARG A 155 5.35 6.38 2.39
N SER A 156 5.99 5.22 2.33
CA SER A 156 5.85 4.34 1.18
C SER A 156 5.86 2.87 1.57
N PHE A 157 5.21 2.08 0.74
CA PHE A 157 5.21 0.63 0.81
C PHE A 157 5.31 0.07 -0.60
N SER A 158 6.11 -0.97 -0.77
CA SER A 158 6.06 -1.81 -1.97
C SER A 158 6.10 -3.28 -1.60
N ALA A 159 5.39 -4.08 -2.38
CA ALA A 159 5.43 -5.53 -2.34
C ALA A 159 5.60 -6.06 -3.76
N ASP A 160 6.46 -7.04 -3.92
CA ASP A 160 6.69 -7.80 -5.15
C ASP A 160 6.68 -9.27 -4.76
N GLY A 161 5.83 -10.07 -5.40
CA GLY A 161 5.58 -11.45 -5.01
C GLY A 161 4.92 -12.28 -6.12
N PRO A 162 4.58 -13.54 -5.82
CA PRO A 162 4.03 -14.46 -6.81
C PRO A 162 2.66 -14.03 -7.35
N ASP A 163 1.82 -13.41 -6.53
CA ASP A 163 0.47 -12.99 -6.91
C ASP A 163 0.45 -11.66 -7.67
N GLY A 164 1.46 -10.81 -7.49
CA GLY A 164 1.51 -9.50 -8.10
C GLY A 164 2.43 -8.51 -7.38
N GLN A 165 2.26 -7.24 -7.74
CA GLN A 165 3.02 -6.11 -7.21
C GLN A 165 2.08 -5.04 -6.66
N VAL A 166 2.52 -4.38 -5.59
CA VAL A 166 1.87 -3.22 -4.98
C VAL A 166 2.91 -2.15 -4.78
N ASN A 167 2.60 -0.90 -5.12
CA ASN A 167 3.44 0.25 -4.84
C ASN A 167 2.57 1.40 -4.34
N ILE A 168 2.94 2.00 -3.21
CA ILE A 168 2.21 3.11 -2.61
C ILE A 168 3.22 4.12 -2.09
N SER A 169 3.02 5.39 -2.42
CA SER A 169 3.80 6.52 -1.91
C SER A 169 2.86 7.65 -1.53
N VAL A 170 2.97 8.11 -0.30
CA VAL A 170 2.16 9.18 0.29
C VAL A 170 3.05 10.36 0.60
N ASP A 171 2.68 11.54 0.12
CA ASP A 171 3.36 12.81 0.34
C ASP A 171 2.70 13.56 1.51
N LEU A 172 3.47 13.72 2.59
CA LEU A 172 3.07 14.40 3.81
C LEU A 172 3.64 15.82 3.90
N ARG A 173 4.26 16.36 2.85
CA ARG A 173 4.82 17.73 2.90
C ARG A 173 3.74 18.80 3.03
N GLN A 174 2.53 18.52 2.56
CA GLN A 174 1.42 19.46 2.55
C GLN A 174 0.30 19.07 3.54
N GLN A 175 0.65 18.82 4.80
CA GLN A 175 -0.31 18.36 5.82
C GLN A 175 -1.48 19.34 6.06
N ALA A 176 -1.31 20.64 5.78
CA ALA A 176 -2.42 21.61 5.87
C ALA A 176 -3.58 21.35 4.90
N ILE A 177 -3.42 20.46 3.92
CA ILE A 177 -4.52 20.01 3.07
C ILE A 177 -5.41 18.99 3.79
N MET A 178 -4.87 18.29 4.78
CA MET A 178 -5.60 17.28 5.51
C MET A 178 -6.73 17.94 6.32
N GLY A 179 -7.95 17.45 6.10
CA GLY A 179 -9.10 17.86 6.88
C GLY A 179 -9.09 17.25 8.28
N ASN A 180 -10.13 17.55 9.05
CA ASN A 180 -10.35 16.90 10.35
C ASN A 180 -10.47 15.36 10.22
N ALA A 181 -10.33 14.66 11.34
CA ALA A 181 -10.33 13.19 11.38
C ALA A 181 -11.56 12.53 10.73
N GLN A 182 -12.75 13.12 10.89
CA GLN A 182 -13.98 12.59 10.29
C GLN A 182 -13.94 12.68 8.75
N ARG A 183 -13.47 13.80 8.20
CA ARG A 183 -13.33 13.96 6.75
C ARG A 183 -12.24 13.08 6.18
N ARG A 184 -11.10 12.93 6.88
CA ARG A 184 -10.06 11.96 6.50
C ARG A 184 -10.62 10.55 6.40
N LYS A 185 -11.41 10.13 7.39
CA LYS A 185 -12.07 8.82 7.36
C LYS A 185 -13.00 8.70 6.15
N ALA A 186 -13.86 9.68 5.89
CA ALA A 186 -14.77 9.64 4.76
C ALA A 186 -14.04 9.60 3.40
N GLY A 187 -12.97 10.39 3.24
CA GLY A 187 -12.12 10.37 2.05
C GLY A 187 -11.43 9.02 1.85
N LEU A 188 -10.90 8.45 2.94
CA LEU A 188 -10.30 7.12 2.91
C LEU A 188 -11.33 6.05 2.53
N ASP A 189 -12.48 6.01 3.21
CA ASP A 189 -13.56 5.06 2.93
C ASP A 189 -14.02 5.13 1.45
N ALA A 190 -14.05 6.34 0.86
CA ALA A 190 -14.38 6.53 -0.55
C ALA A 190 -13.32 5.90 -1.50
N TYR A 191 -12.03 6.07 -1.21
CA TYR A 191 -10.97 5.40 -1.98
C TYR A 191 -10.97 3.89 -1.80
N LEU A 192 -11.15 3.39 -0.57
CA LEU A 192 -11.24 1.94 -0.32
C LEU A 192 -12.40 1.31 -1.09
N LYS A 193 -13.56 1.98 -1.13
CA LYS A 193 -14.70 1.56 -1.95
C LYS A 193 -14.34 1.56 -3.45
N GLN A 194 -13.69 2.61 -3.94
CA GLN A 194 -13.26 2.69 -5.34
C GLN A 194 -12.32 1.54 -5.72
N PHE A 195 -11.40 1.15 -4.83
CA PHE A 195 -10.48 0.04 -5.08
C PHE A 195 -11.21 -1.31 -5.15
N GLN A 196 -12.17 -1.54 -4.24
CA GLN A 196 -13.00 -2.74 -4.27
C GLN A 196 -13.85 -2.81 -5.55
N GLU A 197 -14.44 -1.70 -5.97
CA GLU A 197 -15.21 -1.61 -7.19
C GLU A 197 -14.35 -1.85 -8.44
N ALA A 198 -13.15 -1.29 -8.51
CA ALA A 198 -12.21 -1.53 -9.60
C ALA A 198 -11.72 -2.99 -9.62
N GLY A 199 -11.39 -3.55 -8.46
CA GLY A 199 -10.99 -4.94 -8.32
C GLY A 199 -12.09 -5.90 -8.73
N ALA A 200 -13.35 -5.63 -8.38
CA ALA A 200 -14.50 -6.42 -8.82
C ALA A 200 -14.72 -6.33 -10.33
N ARG A 201 -14.61 -5.13 -10.93
CA ARG A 201 -14.76 -4.94 -12.39
C ARG A 201 -13.66 -5.62 -13.19
N GLY A 202 -12.41 -5.54 -12.73
CA GLY A 202 -11.25 -6.08 -13.42
C GLY A 202 -10.85 -7.51 -13.02
N HIS A 203 -11.58 -8.14 -12.09
CA HIS A 203 -11.24 -9.46 -11.54
C HIS A 203 -9.83 -9.52 -10.91
N ALA A 204 -9.49 -8.53 -10.08
CA ALA A 204 -8.23 -8.52 -9.35
C ALA A 204 -8.05 -9.77 -8.48
N ASN A 205 -6.81 -10.21 -8.33
CA ASN A 205 -6.42 -11.18 -7.31
C ASN A 205 -6.76 -10.63 -5.92
N GLY A 206 -7.55 -11.41 -5.17
CA GLY A 206 -8.06 -10.99 -3.87
C GLY A 206 -6.97 -10.72 -2.83
N ALA A 207 -5.86 -11.47 -2.87
CA ALA A 207 -4.74 -11.26 -1.96
C ALA A 207 -4.00 -9.95 -2.29
N THR A 208 -3.67 -9.71 -3.58
CA THR A 208 -3.05 -8.46 -4.03
C THR A 208 -3.90 -7.24 -3.67
N LEU A 209 -5.22 -7.30 -3.95
CA LEU A 209 -6.17 -6.23 -3.62
C LEU A 209 -6.25 -5.97 -2.11
N ALA A 210 -6.26 -7.03 -1.30
CA ALA A 210 -6.29 -6.91 0.16
C ALA A 210 -5.00 -6.24 0.69
N THR A 211 -3.82 -6.66 0.20
CA THR A 211 -2.54 -6.02 0.55
C THR A 211 -2.53 -4.55 0.15
N PHE A 212 -2.97 -4.22 -1.07
CA PHE A 212 -3.08 -2.85 -1.56
C PHE A 212 -3.97 -1.99 -0.67
N THR A 213 -5.16 -2.48 -0.34
CA THR A 213 -6.16 -1.80 0.50
C THR A 213 -5.63 -1.58 1.91
N ALA A 214 -5.06 -2.61 2.54
CA ALA A 214 -4.53 -2.54 3.91
C ALA A 214 -3.34 -1.58 4.01
N ALA A 215 -2.38 -1.69 3.09
CA ALA A 215 -1.22 -0.79 3.06
C ALA A 215 -1.64 0.66 2.81
N PHE A 216 -2.56 0.90 1.85
CA PHE A 216 -3.06 2.25 1.58
C PHE A 216 -3.70 2.88 2.81
N GLN A 217 -4.55 2.11 3.51
CA GLN A 217 -5.19 2.55 4.74
C GLN A 217 -4.17 2.97 5.80
N GLN A 218 -3.14 2.16 6.07
CA GLN A 218 -2.15 2.46 7.11
C GLN A 218 -1.26 3.65 6.77
N LEU A 219 -0.78 3.75 5.52
CA LEU A 219 0.10 4.83 5.12
C LEU A 219 -0.63 6.18 5.10
N THR A 220 -1.90 6.18 4.74
CA THR A 220 -2.72 7.39 4.56
C THR A 220 -3.41 7.83 5.84
N TYR A 221 -3.73 6.90 6.75
CA TYR A 221 -4.37 7.24 8.01
C TYR A 221 -3.38 7.88 9.00
N GLN A 222 -3.88 8.87 9.74
CA GLN A 222 -3.17 9.51 10.83
C GLN A 222 -4.14 9.67 12.02
N PRO A 223 -3.93 8.96 13.14
CA PRO A 223 -4.86 8.98 14.26
C PRO A 223 -4.80 10.27 15.10
N SER A 224 -3.72 11.06 15.03
CA SER A 224 -3.52 12.23 15.89
C SER A 224 -3.90 13.57 15.25
N SER A 225 -4.37 14.47 16.12
CA SER A 225 -4.60 15.90 15.89
C SER A 225 -3.38 16.71 16.33
N GLU A 226 -2.16 16.23 16.07
CA GLU A 226 -1.00 17.10 16.26
C GLU A 226 -1.13 18.26 15.28
N THR A 227 -1.03 19.48 15.79
CA THR A 227 -1.00 20.72 15.02
C THR A 227 0.00 20.54 13.89
N SER A 228 -0.50 20.21 12.69
CA SER A 228 0.32 19.99 11.52
C SER A 228 1.12 21.26 11.31
N VAL A 229 2.44 21.17 11.49
CA VAL A 229 3.33 22.29 11.21
C VAL A 229 3.39 22.42 9.70
N SER A 230 2.42 23.13 9.14
CA SER A 230 2.37 23.44 7.74
C SER A 230 3.56 24.35 7.42
N SER A 231 4.41 23.92 6.50
CA SER A 231 5.37 24.82 5.86
C SER A 231 4.73 25.66 4.76
N LEU A 232 3.41 25.51 4.50
CA LEU A 232 2.72 26.35 3.53
C LEU A 232 2.49 27.75 4.13
N PRO A 233 2.72 28.81 3.35
CA PRO A 233 2.41 30.18 3.76
C PRO A 233 0.90 30.46 3.87
N ILE A 234 0.07 29.55 3.36
CA ILE A 234 -1.40 29.65 3.29
C ILE A 234 -2.00 28.50 4.10
N ASN A 235 -2.90 28.82 5.02
CA ASN A 235 -3.64 27.85 5.82
C ASN A 235 -5.02 27.62 5.19
N LEU A 236 -5.41 26.38 4.98
CA LEU A 236 -6.73 26.07 4.42
C LEU A 236 -7.81 26.21 5.50
N SER A 237 -9.00 26.70 5.12
CA SER A 237 -10.15 26.79 6.01
C SER A 237 -10.94 25.49 6.07
N ASP A 238 -11.85 25.37 7.04
CA ASP A 238 -12.80 24.25 7.09
C ASP A 238 -13.69 24.18 5.84
N ASP A 239 -13.98 25.31 5.19
CA ASP A 239 -14.72 25.32 3.92
C ASP A 239 -13.85 24.75 2.78
N ASP A 240 -12.55 25.07 2.74
CA ASP A 240 -11.62 24.49 1.76
C ASP A 240 -11.56 22.96 1.92
N HIS A 241 -11.35 22.48 3.14
CA HIS A 241 -11.28 21.05 3.44
C HIS A 241 -12.59 20.29 3.18
N ALA A 242 -13.73 20.98 3.15
CA ALA A 242 -15.02 20.35 2.87
C ALA A 242 -15.16 19.97 1.38
N LEU A 243 -14.42 20.66 0.52
CA LEU A 243 -14.48 20.52 -0.94
C LEU A 243 -13.39 19.59 -1.49
N LEU A 244 -12.41 19.22 -0.68
CA LEU A 244 -11.31 18.33 -1.05
C LEU A 244 -11.53 16.91 -0.52
N SER A 245 -10.72 15.95 -0.97
CA SER A 245 -10.73 14.57 -0.44
C SER A 245 -10.32 14.45 1.02
N ALA A 246 -9.71 15.50 1.60
CA ALA A 246 -9.13 15.55 2.93
C ALA A 246 -7.97 14.56 3.18
N LEU A 247 -7.46 13.87 2.17
CA LEU A 247 -6.30 12.97 2.27
C LEU A 247 -5.00 13.68 1.84
N PRO A 248 -3.82 13.22 2.30
CA PRO A 248 -2.55 13.60 1.69
C PRO A 248 -2.52 13.28 0.19
N ASP A 249 -1.58 13.91 -0.52
CA ASP A 249 -1.28 13.55 -1.90
C ASP A 249 -0.58 12.19 -1.95
N PHE A 250 -0.79 11.43 -3.01
CA PHE A 250 -0.22 10.10 -3.14
C PHE A 250 -0.15 9.62 -4.60
N ASN A 251 0.64 8.57 -4.81
CA ASN A 251 0.59 7.72 -5.99
C ASN A 251 0.58 6.27 -5.53
N ALA A 252 -0.36 5.48 -6.04
CA ALA A 252 -0.51 4.08 -5.69
C ALA A 252 -0.84 3.24 -6.94
N SER A 253 -0.28 2.04 -7.00
CA SER A 253 -0.57 1.08 -8.06
C SER A 253 -0.56 -0.36 -7.55
N MET A 254 -1.29 -1.22 -8.24
CA MET A 254 -1.19 -2.66 -8.10
C MET A 254 -1.33 -3.35 -9.44
N THR A 255 -0.61 -4.45 -9.62
CA THR A 255 -0.68 -5.30 -10.81
C THR A 255 -0.65 -6.76 -10.40
N ASP A 256 -1.47 -7.60 -11.02
CA ASP A 256 -1.40 -9.05 -10.81
C ASP A 256 -0.36 -9.69 -11.72
N THR A 257 0.20 -10.81 -11.29
CA THR A 257 1.05 -11.64 -12.15
C THR A 257 0.20 -12.21 -13.30
N PRO A 258 0.53 -11.93 -14.57
CA PRO A 258 -0.26 -12.43 -15.69
C PRO A 258 -0.30 -13.95 -15.75
N THR A 259 -1.47 -14.51 -16.02
CA THR A 259 -1.62 -15.96 -16.27
C THR A 259 -2.15 -16.23 -17.68
N SER A 260 -1.85 -17.41 -18.21
CA SER A 260 -2.35 -17.87 -19.52
C SER A 260 -3.10 -19.17 -19.32
N PRO A 261 -4.33 -19.14 -18.78
CA PRO A 261 -5.06 -20.35 -18.39
C PRO A 261 -5.50 -21.18 -19.60
N ASN A 262 -5.54 -20.60 -20.79
CA ASN A 262 -5.97 -21.28 -22.01
C ASN A 262 -4.80 -21.72 -22.89
N PRO A 263 -4.44 -23.02 -22.93
CA PRO A 263 -3.35 -23.50 -23.76
C PRO A 263 -3.66 -23.43 -25.27
N MET A 264 -4.93 -23.46 -25.67
CA MET A 264 -5.33 -23.28 -27.07
C MET A 264 -5.17 -21.82 -27.55
N ARG A 265 -5.08 -20.86 -26.61
CA ARG A 265 -4.97 -19.42 -26.90
C ARG A 265 -4.01 -18.74 -25.93
N PRO A 266 -2.70 -19.01 -26.02
CA PRO A 266 -1.70 -18.47 -25.09
C PRO A 266 -1.54 -16.94 -25.13
N GLY A 267 -2.10 -16.28 -26.16
CA GLY A 267 -2.18 -14.82 -26.25
C GLY A 267 -3.29 -14.21 -25.39
N GLU A 268 -4.29 -14.99 -24.99
CA GLU A 268 -5.35 -14.56 -24.07
C GLU A 268 -4.81 -14.71 -22.65
N ARG A 269 -4.38 -13.59 -22.08
CA ARG A 269 -3.82 -13.54 -20.73
C ARG A 269 -4.83 -12.97 -19.76
N ASP A 270 -4.87 -13.54 -18.57
CA ASP A 270 -5.53 -12.90 -17.44
C ASP A 270 -4.56 -11.90 -16.84
N THR A 271 -4.96 -10.63 -16.81
CA THR A 271 -4.15 -9.51 -16.35
C THR A 271 -5.00 -8.53 -15.56
N PHE A 272 -4.37 -7.85 -14.62
CA PHE A 272 -4.97 -6.76 -13.89
C PHE A 272 -3.91 -5.70 -13.60
N SER A 273 -4.23 -4.43 -13.86
CA SER A 273 -3.41 -3.27 -13.51
C SER A 273 -4.33 -2.13 -13.07
N TYR A 274 -4.04 -1.60 -11.90
CA TYR A 274 -4.74 -0.43 -11.36
C TYR A 274 -3.74 0.62 -10.88
N GLN A 275 -3.99 1.87 -11.24
CA GLN A 275 -3.18 3.02 -10.86
C GLN A 275 -4.12 4.11 -10.35
N VAL A 276 -3.71 4.80 -9.28
CA VAL A 276 -4.46 5.90 -8.70
C VAL A 276 -3.50 6.93 -8.12
N SER A 277 -3.80 8.20 -8.36
CA SER A 277 -3.01 9.30 -7.83
C SER A 277 -3.89 10.46 -7.41
N GLN A 278 -3.35 11.25 -6.49
CA GLN A 278 -3.89 12.52 -6.08
C GLN A 278 -2.76 13.52 -5.90
N GLN A 279 -2.94 14.71 -6.44
CA GLN A 279 -2.05 15.83 -6.25
C GLN A 279 -2.85 17.09 -5.96
N THR A 280 -2.36 17.88 -5.01
CA THR A 280 -2.98 19.13 -4.60
C THR A 280 -1.94 20.25 -4.67
N LEU A 281 -2.37 21.36 -5.27
CA LEU A 281 -1.59 22.56 -5.42
C LEU A 281 -2.30 23.69 -4.69
N VAL A 282 -1.63 24.27 -3.70
CA VAL A 282 -2.07 25.48 -3.00
C VAL A 282 -1.16 26.63 -3.44
N GLY A 283 -1.76 27.68 -3.99
CA GLY A 283 -1.04 28.85 -4.47
C GLY A 283 -1.80 30.15 -4.20
N GLY A 284 -1.27 31.25 -4.73
CA GLY A 284 -1.82 32.59 -4.56
C GLY A 284 -0.87 33.55 -3.84
N ARG A 285 -1.27 34.83 -3.78
CA ARG A 285 -0.41 35.90 -3.24
C ARG A 285 -0.38 35.89 -1.72
N ASP A 286 -1.53 35.64 -1.10
CA ASP A 286 -1.73 35.61 0.34
C ASP A 286 -3.00 34.81 0.69
N GLN A 287 -3.31 34.67 1.98
CA GLN A 287 -4.49 33.98 2.48
C GLN A 287 -5.81 34.47 1.84
N ALA A 288 -5.90 35.76 1.56
CA ALA A 288 -7.11 36.39 1.00
C ALA A 288 -7.23 36.20 -0.52
N ASN A 289 -6.11 35.93 -1.20
CA ASN A 289 -6.03 35.76 -2.65
C ASN A 289 -5.36 34.43 -2.98
N ARG A 290 -5.94 33.35 -2.45
CA ARG A 290 -5.46 31.97 -2.61
C ARG A 290 -6.24 31.20 -3.66
N ALA A 291 -5.60 30.20 -4.26
CA ALA A 291 -6.21 29.24 -5.15
C ALA A 291 -5.77 27.82 -4.78
N ILE A 292 -6.68 26.88 -4.90
CA ILE A 292 -6.47 25.47 -4.58
C ILE A 292 -6.91 24.64 -5.78
N SER A 293 -6.06 23.74 -6.24
CA SER A 293 -6.38 22.77 -7.30
C SER A 293 -6.03 21.38 -6.81
N GLN A 294 -7.00 20.46 -6.82
CA GLN A 294 -6.77 19.05 -6.55
C GLN A 294 -7.10 18.23 -7.80
N HIS A 295 -6.10 17.50 -8.28
CA HIS A 295 -6.19 16.61 -9.42
C HIS A 295 -6.15 15.17 -8.92
N ARG A 296 -7.09 14.34 -9.37
CA ARG A 296 -7.17 12.91 -9.06
C ARG A 296 -7.28 12.14 -10.36
N HIS A 297 -6.50 11.07 -10.47
CA HIS A 297 -6.53 10.18 -11.62
C HIS A 297 -6.62 8.74 -11.14
N ALA A 298 -7.45 7.94 -11.81
CA ALA A 298 -7.52 6.51 -11.62
C ALA A 298 -7.61 5.82 -12.99
N HIS A 299 -6.84 4.76 -13.15
CA HIS A 299 -6.77 3.99 -14.38
C HIS A 299 -6.82 2.50 -14.06
N LEU A 300 -7.73 1.77 -14.70
CA LEU A 300 -7.89 0.32 -14.63
C LEU A 300 -7.73 -0.26 -16.03
N GLU A 301 -6.87 -1.25 -16.16
CA GLU A 301 -6.77 -2.09 -17.34
C GLU A 301 -6.75 -3.54 -16.88
N ALA A 302 -7.63 -4.37 -17.45
CA ALA A 302 -7.71 -5.78 -17.10
C ALA A 302 -8.17 -6.64 -18.27
N SER A 303 -7.80 -7.90 -18.23
CA SER A 303 -8.34 -8.93 -19.10
C SER A 303 -8.53 -10.22 -18.33
N PHE A 304 -9.60 -10.95 -18.59
CA PHE A 304 -9.87 -12.19 -17.85
C PHE A 304 -10.83 -13.12 -18.58
N HIS A 305 -10.72 -14.42 -18.28
CA HIS A 305 -11.68 -15.43 -18.69
C HIS A 305 -12.84 -15.52 -17.69
N GLU A 306 -14.06 -15.69 -18.20
CA GLU A 306 -15.27 -15.91 -17.40
C GLU A 306 -16.09 -17.06 -18.01
N PRO A 307 -16.66 -17.97 -17.20
CA PRO A 307 -17.44 -19.08 -17.74
C PRO A 307 -18.76 -18.61 -18.37
N LEU A 308 -19.23 -19.32 -19.41
CA LEU A 308 -20.56 -19.06 -19.99
C LEU A 308 -21.72 -19.48 -19.06
N THR A 309 -21.42 -20.25 -18.02
CA THR A 309 -22.38 -20.82 -17.07
C THR A 309 -21.81 -20.74 -15.65
N ALA A 310 -22.57 -21.17 -14.65
CA ALA A 310 -22.06 -21.21 -13.26
C ALA A 310 -20.95 -22.26 -13.01
N SER A 311 -20.64 -23.12 -13.99
CA SER A 311 -19.57 -24.12 -13.87
C SER A 311 -18.19 -23.50 -14.03
N PRO A 312 -17.17 -23.96 -13.27
CA PRO A 312 -15.80 -23.49 -13.43
C PRO A 312 -15.24 -23.74 -14.84
N LEU A 313 -14.31 -22.88 -15.25
CA LEU A 313 -13.56 -23.03 -16.50
C LEU A 313 -12.61 -24.23 -16.41
N ALA A 314 -12.65 -25.11 -17.41
CA ALA A 314 -11.71 -26.24 -17.51
C ALA A 314 -10.48 -25.91 -18.36
N LEU A 315 -10.66 -25.13 -19.45
CA LEU A 315 -9.66 -24.68 -20.43
C LEU A 315 -8.47 -25.65 -20.63
N ASP A 316 -8.67 -26.62 -21.51
CA ASP A 316 -7.65 -27.60 -21.93
C ASP A 316 -7.43 -27.54 -23.46
N ASP A 317 -6.61 -28.45 -23.99
CA ASP A 317 -6.28 -28.52 -25.43
C ASP A 317 -7.43 -29.04 -26.34
N THR A 318 -8.62 -29.29 -25.79
CA THR A 318 -9.77 -29.78 -26.54
C THR A 318 -10.73 -28.66 -26.88
N ARG A 319 -11.32 -28.70 -28.07
CA ARG A 319 -12.40 -27.75 -28.44
C ARG A 319 -13.58 -27.78 -27.47
N ALA A 320 -13.85 -28.92 -26.84
CA ALA A 320 -14.98 -29.08 -25.94
C ALA A 320 -14.86 -28.27 -24.63
N SER A 321 -13.65 -27.94 -24.19
CA SER A 321 -13.42 -27.11 -23.00
C SER A 321 -13.50 -25.60 -23.27
N GLN A 322 -13.52 -25.21 -24.54
CA GLN A 322 -13.38 -23.83 -24.99
C GLN A 322 -14.73 -23.11 -25.07
N ASN A 323 -15.39 -22.99 -23.92
CA ASN A 323 -16.70 -22.35 -23.74
C ASN A 323 -16.61 -21.26 -22.67
N TYR A 324 -16.30 -20.03 -23.07
CA TYR A 324 -16.02 -18.92 -22.15
C TYR A 324 -16.24 -17.55 -22.80
N TYR A 325 -16.33 -16.53 -21.95
CA TYR A 325 -16.10 -15.14 -22.31
C TYR A 325 -14.65 -14.79 -22.03
N PHE A 326 -14.00 -14.10 -22.96
CA PHE A 326 -12.78 -13.36 -22.69
C PHE A 326 -13.13 -11.88 -22.70
N LYS A 327 -12.87 -11.19 -21.59
CA LYS A 327 -13.24 -9.79 -21.40
C LYS A 327 -11.99 -8.94 -21.33
N HIS A 328 -12.05 -7.75 -21.93
CA HIS A 328 -11.10 -6.67 -21.70
C HIS A 328 -11.84 -5.50 -21.09
N VAL A 329 -11.31 -4.95 -20.01
CA VAL A 329 -11.88 -3.80 -19.28
C VAL A 329 -10.83 -2.71 -19.24
N SER A 330 -11.20 -1.53 -19.71
CA SER A 330 -10.41 -0.31 -19.59
C SER A 330 -11.27 0.78 -18.94
N GLU A 331 -10.77 1.44 -17.91
CA GLU A 331 -11.40 2.60 -17.28
C GLU A 331 -10.35 3.67 -17.00
N ASP A 332 -10.65 4.90 -17.41
CA ASP A 332 -9.90 6.09 -17.05
C ASP A 332 -10.84 7.07 -16.36
N ARG A 333 -10.42 7.58 -15.20
CA ARG A 333 -11.17 8.56 -14.41
C ARG A 333 -10.25 9.70 -14.03
N VAL A 334 -10.65 10.91 -14.41
CA VAL A 334 -10.00 12.16 -14.02
C VAL A 334 -10.99 12.99 -13.22
N SER A 335 -10.55 13.55 -12.10
CA SER A 335 -11.33 14.51 -11.33
C SER A 335 -10.49 15.71 -10.94
N ASP A 336 -10.97 16.90 -11.29
CA ASP A 336 -10.34 18.17 -10.99
C ASP A 336 -11.26 18.98 -10.06
N THR A 337 -10.75 19.38 -8.90
CA THR A 337 -11.42 20.32 -8.01
C THR A 337 -10.63 21.63 -7.99
N ARG A 338 -11.30 22.75 -8.23
CA ARG A 338 -10.67 24.09 -8.24
C ARG A 338 -11.42 25.03 -7.32
N ILE A 339 -10.70 25.73 -6.46
CA ILE A 339 -11.23 26.72 -5.51
C ILE A 339 -10.41 28.00 -5.66
N SER A 340 -11.09 29.14 -5.74
CA SER A 340 -10.46 30.45 -5.97
C SER A 340 -11.01 31.49 -5.00
N TYR A 341 -10.11 32.26 -4.40
CA TYR A 341 -10.43 33.36 -3.50
C TYR A 341 -9.92 34.70 -4.03
N GLN A 342 -10.69 35.75 -3.77
CA GLN A 342 -10.29 37.13 -4.00
C GLN A 342 -10.74 37.99 -2.81
N ASN A 343 -9.81 38.75 -2.24
CA ASN A 343 -10.06 39.60 -1.06
C ASN A 343 -10.74 38.84 0.11
N GLY A 344 -10.41 37.56 0.29
CA GLY A 344 -10.94 36.70 1.35
C GLY A 344 -12.27 36.02 1.03
N LEU A 345 -12.92 36.39 -0.08
CA LEU A 345 -14.18 35.78 -0.53
C LEU A 345 -13.91 34.65 -1.52
N MET A 346 -14.60 33.52 -1.34
CA MET A 346 -14.57 32.43 -2.32
C MET A 346 -15.38 32.88 -3.55
N ILE A 347 -14.67 33.10 -4.67
CA ILE A 347 -15.27 33.58 -5.92
C ILE A 347 -15.53 32.47 -6.94
N GLY A 348 -15.00 31.26 -6.68
CA GLY A 348 -15.14 30.11 -7.56
C GLY A 348 -14.87 28.82 -6.81
N ALA A 349 -15.72 27.81 -7.00
CA ALA A 349 -15.49 26.45 -6.55
C ALA A 349 -16.15 25.48 -7.54
N THR A 350 -15.35 24.64 -8.20
CA THR A 350 -15.85 23.67 -9.19
C THR A 350 -15.24 22.30 -8.97
N ALA A 351 -16.03 21.26 -9.22
CA ALA A 351 -15.54 19.90 -9.40
C ALA A 351 -15.94 19.40 -10.79
N ASP A 352 -14.95 19.05 -11.59
CA ASP A 352 -15.09 18.43 -12.89
C ASP A 352 -14.68 16.95 -12.77
N GLU A 353 -15.46 16.04 -13.30
CA GLU A 353 -15.18 14.60 -13.35
C GLU A 353 -15.41 14.10 -14.77
N HIS A 354 -14.39 13.45 -15.32
CA HIS A 354 -14.42 12.75 -16.59
C HIS A 354 -14.18 11.26 -16.33
N VAL A 355 -15.05 10.41 -16.84
CA VAL A 355 -14.91 8.96 -16.78
C VAL A 355 -15.06 8.43 -18.19
N SER A 356 -14.08 7.67 -18.67
CA SER A 356 -14.14 6.91 -19.92
C SER A 356 -13.94 5.44 -19.61
N ARG A 357 -14.81 4.58 -20.12
CA ARG A 357 -14.77 3.13 -19.92
C ARG A 357 -14.99 2.42 -21.23
N SER A 358 -14.39 1.25 -21.36
CA SER A 358 -14.65 0.33 -22.47
C SER A 358 -14.61 -1.09 -21.95
N THR A 359 -15.62 -1.89 -22.29
CA THR A 359 -15.60 -3.34 -22.09
C THR A 359 -15.72 -4.03 -23.43
N GLN A 360 -14.70 -4.79 -23.81
CA GLN A 360 -14.78 -5.74 -24.93
C GLN A 360 -15.12 -7.13 -24.39
N VAL A 361 -16.02 -7.83 -25.06
CA VAL A 361 -16.43 -9.19 -24.74
C VAL A 361 -16.32 -10.06 -25.97
N LEU A 362 -15.44 -11.06 -25.91
CA LEU A 362 -15.29 -12.10 -26.91
C LEU A 362 -15.93 -13.39 -26.36
N LYS A 363 -16.87 -13.97 -27.08
CA LYS A 363 -17.56 -15.20 -26.67
C LYS A 363 -17.12 -16.38 -27.51
N TYR A 364 -16.56 -17.38 -26.85
CA TYR A 364 -16.17 -18.64 -27.49
C TYR A 364 -17.13 -19.77 -27.13
N VAL A 365 -17.57 -20.50 -28.15
CA VAL A 365 -18.34 -21.75 -28.00
C VAL A 365 -17.63 -22.83 -28.80
N MET A 366 -17.25 -23.91 -28.13
CA MET A 366 -16.47 -25.01 -28.73
C MET A 366 -15.18 -24.53 -29.45
N GLY A 367 -14.55 -23.46 -28.95
CA GLY A 367 -13.34 -22.85 -29.49
C GLY A 367 -13.55 -21.90 -30.67
N ILE A 368 -14.80 -21.73 -31.10
CA ILE A 368 -15.19 -20.82 -32.19
C ILE A 368 -15.65 -19.49 -31.59
N LEU A 369 -15.11 -18.38 -32.11
CA LEU A 369 -15.59 -17.04 -31.76
C LEU A 369 -17.00 -16.86 -32.32
N THR A 370 -17.97 -16.68 -31.44
CA THR A 370 -19.39 -16.53 -31.77
C THR A 370 -19.90 -15.12 -31.60
N GLU A 371 -19.21 -14.30 -30.80
CA GLU A 371 -19.56 -12.91 -30.53
C GLU A 371 -18.29 -12.12 -30.23
N ASP A 372 -18.20 -10.91 -30.74
CA ASP A 372 -17.20 -9.90 -30.40
C ASP A 372 -17.93 -8.57 -30.33
N SER A 373 -17.95 -7.98 -29.14
CA SER A 373 -18.66 -6.74 -28.89
C SER A 373 -17.84 -5.83 -28.01
N THR A 374 -17.89 -4.53 -28.28
CA THR A 374 -17.25 -3.50 -27.45
C THR A 374 -18.30 -2.48 -27.05
N THR A 375 -18.42 -2.26 -25.74
CA THR A 375 -19.34 -1.28 -25.16
C THR A 375 -18.53 -0.14 -24.55
N PRO A 376 -18.41 1.02 -25.23
CA PRO A 376 -17.82 2.21 -24.66
C PRO A 376 -18.85 2.97 -23.80
N GLU A 377 -18.39 3.53 -22.68
CA GLU A 377 -19.17 4.43 -21.83
C GLU A 377 -18.32 5.66 -21.54
N SER A 378 -18.92 6.85 -21.60
CA SER A 378 -18.25 8.08 -21.18
C SER A 378 -19.22 8.97 -20.42
N SER A 379 -18.73 9.62 -19.38
CA SER A 379 -19.50 10.58 -18.62
C SER A 379 -18.65 11.78 -18.22
N ASP A 380 -19.21 12.96 -18.46
CA ASP A 380 -18.66 14.24 -18.02
C ASP A 380 -19.62 14.87 -17.02
N THR A 381 -19.14 15.14 -15.81
CA THR A 381 -19.93 15.79 -14.76
C THR A 381 -19.19 17.04 -14.29
N ARG A 382 -19.88 18.18 -14.32
CA ARG A 382 -19.41 19.43 -13.72
C ARG A 382 -20.35 19.87 -12.61
N ARG A 383 -19.80 20.15 -11.43
CA ARG A 383 -20.54 20.64 -10.27
C ARG A 383 -20.00 21.99 -9.84
N ASP A 384 -20.91 22.96 -9.69
CA ASP A 384 -20.63 24.19 -8.98
C ASP A 384 -20.77 23.91 -7.48
N LEU A 385 -19.69 24.16 -6.73
CA LEU A 385 -19.59 23.89 -5.31
C LEU A 385 -19.90 25.14 -4.46
N LEU A 386 -20.10 26.31 -5.08
CA LEU A 386 -20.48 27.54 -4.37
C LEU A 386 -21.94 27.52 -3.88
N THR A 387 -22.81 26.73 -4.52
CA THR A 387 -24.26 26.85 -4.39
C THR A 387 -24.94 25.65 -3.74
N GLN A 388 -24.20 24.62 -3.29
CA GLN A 388 -24.84 23.46 -2.66
C GLN A 388 -25.35 23.80 -1.24
N PRO A 389 -26.65 23.57 -0.95
CA PRO A 389 -27.16 23.68 0.40
C PRO A 389 -26.55 22.58 1.26
N ARG A 390 -25.97 22.98 2.40
CA ARG A 390 -25.39 22.08 3.40
C ARG A 390 -26.49 21.14 3.91
N LEU A 391 -26.40 19.84 3.62
CA LEU A 391 -27.09 18.83 4.42
C LEU A 391 -26.35 18.74 5.75
N GLY A 392 -27.03 19.18 6.81
CA GLY A 392 -26.50 19.30 8.17
C GLY A 392 -26.40 17.99 8.94
#